data_AF-A0A1F8M237-F1
#
_entry.id   AF-A0A1F8M237-F1
#
_cell.length_a   1.000
_cell.length_b   1.000
_cell.length_c   1.000
_cell.angle_alpha   90.00
_cell.angle_beta   90.00
_cell.angle_gamma   90.00
#
_symmetry.space_group_name_H-M   'P 1'
#
loop_
_entity.id
_entity.type
_entity.pdbx_description
1 polymer ?
#
loop_
_entity_poly.entity_id
_entity_poly.type
_entity_poly.pdbx_seq_one_letter_code
_entity_poly.pdbx_strand_id
1 'polypeptide(L)'
;MNLLRGFLSGVFGFLLFDVLVLLGLIISLNLTVLNPDFVTGELDKLDVYPAIIEQAKTMLPSQQFIDDETVDKIVSELRPWFEEQADKVIGDVYAYLKEDRELNVVISLEQVRAVVKENVKEAALELLPPELQGVPQSQIDAYMSQIYAGIDNFIPSTFELNEAAVGSEIMAPLRQIKQIIGYISTAYKVLIVLAVVLVLLIALAQWWQPKPITLSIGITFALVGVACIVGSLLDSLIVQVLGQFIGASGIMSGLQSKLPQLASDLTAPVRMYGIGFLVCGVGLIVISFLFRSPQASPGTVRS
;
A
#
# COMPACT_ATOMS: atom_id res chain seq x y z
N MET A 1 37.11 1.80 34.75
CA MET A 1 36.98 2.01 33.29
C MET A 1 36.14 0.93 32.59
N ASN A 2 36.25 -0.36 32.95
CA ASN A 2 35.48 -1.43 32.28
C ASN A 2 33.96 -1.31 32.47
N LEU A 3 33.50 -0.84 33.64
CA LEU A 3 32.08 -0.66 33.94
C LEU A 3 31.44 0.45 33.08
N LEU A 4 32.11 1.59 32.94
CA LEU A 4 31.64 2.70 32.09
C LEU A 4 31.54 2.30 30.61
N ARG A 5 32.49 1.49 30.11
CA ARG A 5 32.48 0.99 28.72
C ARG A 5 31.32 0.04 28.48
N GLY A 6 31.08 -0.90 29.41
CA GLY A 6 29.93 -1.79 29.34
C GLY A 6 28.61 -1.03 29.35
N PHE A 7 28.49 -0.01 30.21
CA PHE A 7 27.32 0.86 30.29
C PHE A 7 27.07 1.63 28.98
N LEU A 8 28.08 2.33 28.46
CA LEU A 8 27.96 3.08 27.19
C LEU A 8 27.61 2.15 26.01
N SER A 9 28.24 0.98 25.94
CA SER A 9 27.92 -0.02 24.91
C SER A 9 26.47 -0.52 25.03
N GLY A 10 25.97 -0.71 26.25
CA GLY A 10 24.59 -1.11 26.49
C GLY A 10 23.60 -0.03 26.05
N VAL A 11 23.84 1.24 26.41
CA VAL A 11 22.99 2.37 26.01
C VAL A 11 22.97 2.52 24.48
N PHE A 12 24.12 2.48 23.82
CA PHE A 12 24.16 2.55 22.36
C PHE A 12 23.54 1.31 21.69
N GLY A 13 23.68 0.13 22.28
CA GLY A 13 23.02 -1.09 21.81
C GLY A 13 21.49 -1.02 21.90
N PHE A 14 20.96 -0.42 22.98
CA PHE A 14 19.54 -0.17 23.15
C PHE A 14 19.02 0.87 22.15
N LEU A 15 19.71 2.00 21.99
CA LEU A 15 19.38 2.99 20.96
C LEU A 15 19.43 2.38 19.55
N LEU A 16 20.41 1.53 19.27
CA LEU A 16 20.52 0.84 17.98
C LEU A 16 19.34 -0.13 17.77
N PHE A 17 18.90 -0.83 18.81
CA PHE A 17 17.71 -1.67 18.76
C PHE A 17 16.49 -0.86 18.31
N ASP A 18 16.20 0.26 18.98
CA ASP A 18 15.04 1.11 18.66
C ASP A 18 15.11 1.64 17.22
N VAL A 19 16.29 2.12 16.80
CA VAL A 19 16.52 2.63 15.45
C VAL A 19 16.28 1.54 14.39
N LEU A 20 16.76 0.32 14.61
CA LEU A 20 16.61 -0.78 13.66
C LEU A 20 15.17 -1.30 13.58
N VAL A 21 14.43 -1.30 14.70
CA VAL A 21 12.99 -1.62 14.71
C VAL A 21 12.21 -0.58 13.92
N LEU A 22 12.43 0.71 14.19
CA LEU A 22 11.79 1.80 13.46
C LEU A 22 12.14 1.76 11.96
N LEU A 23 13.39 1.46 11.62
CA LEU A 23 13.82 1.31 10.24
C LEU A 23 13.10 0.14 9.55
N GLY A 24 12.94 -1.01 10.23
CA GLY A 24 12.18 -2.14 9.72
C GLY A 24 10.72 -1.80 9.44
N LEU A 25 10.08 -1.04 10.34
CA LEU A 25 8.71 -0.56 10.13
C LEU A 25 8.60 0.38 8.93
N ILE A 26 9.51 1.35 8.82
CA ILE A 26 9.53 2.32 7.71
C ILE A 26 9.77 1.63 6.36
N ILE A 27 10.72 0.69 6.30
CA ILE A 27 10.96 -0.11 5.09
C ILE A 27 9.71 -0.88 4.72
N SER A 28 9.02 -1.46 5.71
CA SER A 28 7.81 -2.23 5.45
C SER A 28 6.68 -1.36 4.93
N LEU A 29 6.46 -0.17 5.50
CA LEU A 29 5.52 0.82 4.97
C LEU A 29 5.90 1.23 3.54
N ASN A 30 7.20 1.43 3.27
CA ASN A 30 7.69 1.80 1.95
C ASN A 30 7.46 0.72 0.90
N LEU A 31 7.53 -0.55 1.28
CA LEU A 31 7.30 -1.70 0.40
C LEU A 31 5.83 -2.06 0.24
N THR A 32 4.95 -1.62 1.15
CA THR A 32 3.51 -1.94 1.15
C THR A 32 2.65 -0.72 0.82
N VAL A 33 2.14 -0.03 1.84
CA VAL A 33 1.16 1.06 1.72
C VAL A 33 1.69 2.26 0.95
N LEU A 34 3.02 2.41 0.83
CA LEU A 34 3.61 3.48 0.03
C LEU A 34 4.11 3.00 -1.35
N ASN A 35 3.88 1.74 -1.71
CA ASN A 35 4.26 1.18 -2.99
C ASN A 35 3.03 1.04 -3.90
N PRO A 36 2.96 1.76 -5.04
CA PRO A 36 1.83 1.65 -5.96
C PRO A 36 1.67 0.23 -6.50
N ASP A 37 2.76 -0.49 -6.76
CA ASP A 37 2.71 -1.86 -7.28
C ASP A 37 2.08 -2.82 -6.26
N PHE A 38 2.37 -2.60 -4.97
CA PHE A 38 1.76 -3.39 -3.90
C PHE A 38 0.26 -3.11 -3.81
N VAL A 39 -0.15 -1.83 -3.80
CA VAL A 39 -1.58 -1.48 -3.69
C VAL A 39 -2.38 -1.95 -4.89
N THR A 40 -1.83 -1.81 -6.10
CA THR A 40 -2.47 -2.29 -7.33
C THR A 40 -2.62 -3.81 -7.29
N GLY A 41 -1.54 -4.53 -7.02
CA GLY A 41 -1.59 -5.99 -6.92
C GLY A 41 -2.47 -6.50 -5.77
N GLU A 42 -2.64 -5.71 -4.70
CA GLU A 42 -3.54 -6.06 -3.62
C GLU A 42 -5.01 -5.79 -3.98
N LEU A 43 -5.31 -4.70 -4.70
CA LEU A 43 -6.66 -4.45 -5.22
C LEU A 43 -7.13 -5.57 -6.15
N ASP A 44 -6.24 -6.06 -7.01
CA ASP A 44 -6.52 -7.19 -7.91
C ASP A 44 -6.82 -8.48 -7.13
N LYS A 45 -6.05 -8.78 -6.08
CA LYS A 45 -6.29 -9.96 -5.23
C LYS A 45 -7.57 -9.84 -4.41
N LEU A 46 -7.89 -8.63 -3.97
CA LEU A 46 -9.03 -8.35 -3.12
C LEU A 46 -10.35 -8.36 -3.90
N ASP A 47 -10.29 -8.37 -5.24
CA ASP A 47 -11.45 -8.33 -6.13
C ASP A 47 -12.40 -7.19 -5.74
N VAL A 48 -11.81 -5.99 -5.57
CA VAL A 48 -12.53 -4.79 -5.11
C VAL A 48 -13.42 -4.23 -6.21
N TYR A 49 -13.04 -4.45 -7.48
CA TYR A 49 -13.74 -3.91 -8.63
C TYR A 49 -15.20 -4.34 -8.70
N PRO A 50 -15.57 -5.64 -8.56
CA PRO A 50 -16.97 -6.05 -8.48
C PRO A 50 -17.76 -5.36 -7.37
N ALA A 51 -17.17 -5.15 -6.19
CA ALA A 51 -17.87 -4.49 -5.09
C ALA A 51 -18.17 -3.02 -5.38
N ILE A 52 -17.22 -2.30 -5.99
CA ILE A 52 -17.42 -0.91 -6.44
C ILE A 52 -18.48 -0.86 -7.55
N ILE A 53 -18.40 -1.78 -8.49
CA ILE A 53 -19.35 -1.91 -9.59
C ILE A 53 -20.77 -2.13 -9.07
N GLU A 54 -20.98 -3.06 -8.14
CA GLU A 54 -22.29 -3.31 -7.52
C GLU A 54 -22.82 -2.05 -6.82
N GLN A 55 -21.95 -1.32 -6.13
CA GLN A 55 -22.34 -0.05 -5.52
C GLN A 55 -22.68 1.01 -6.59
N ALA A 56 -21.94 1.07 -7.68
CA ALA A 56 -22.23 1.96 -8.81
C ALA A 56 -23.57 1.61 -9.47
N LYS A 57 -23.93 0.32 -9.60
CA LYS A 57 -25.25 -0.12 -10.07
C LYS A 57 -26.38 0.48 -9.23
N THR A 58 -26.22 0.52 -7.90
CA THR A 58 -27.23 1.12 -7.02
C THR A 58 -27.38 2.64 -7.17
N MET A 59 -26.38 3.32 -7.73
CA MET A 59 -26.41 4.76 -7.99
C MET A 59 -26.94 5.11 -9.38
N LEU A 60 -27.01 4.14 -10.30
CA LEU A 60 -27.63 4.37 -11.60
C LEU A 60 -29.13 4.58 -11.39
N PRO A 61 -29.71 5.68 -11.93
CA PRO A 61 -31.15 5.84 -11.90
C PRO A 61 -31.77 4.68 -12.66
N SER A 62 -32.67 3.94 -12.00
CA SER A 62 -33.48 2.88 -12.61
C SER A 62 -34.39 3.50 -13.68
N GLN A 63 -33.84 3.75 -14.86
CA GLN A 63 -34.62 4.17 -16.01
C GLN A 63 -35.43 2.99 -16.51
N GLN A 64 -36.68 3.23 -16.90
CA GLN A 64 -37.63 2.24 -17.43
C GLN A 64 -37.11 1.42 -18.63
N PHE A 65 -35.95 1.76 -19.19
CA PHE A 65 -35.42 1.22 -20.44
C PHE A 65 -34.12 0.42 -20.28
N ILE A 66 -33.55 0.35 -19.08
CA ILE A 66 -32.34 -0.43 -18.81
C ILE A 66 -32.73 -1.50 -17.82
N ASP A 67 -32.89 -2.72 -18.31
CA ASP A 67 -33.08 -3.89 -17.46
C ASP A 67 -31.74 -4.31 -16.83
N ASP A 68 -31.84 -5.17 -15.81
CA ASP A 68 -30.66 -5.63 -15.06
C ASP A 68 -29.64 -6.34 -15.98
N GLU A 69 -30.11 -7.03 -17.03
CA GLU A 69 -29.24 -7.72 -18.00
C GLU A 69 -28.40 -6.72 -18.82
N THR A 70 -29.00 -5.61 -19.28
CA THR A 70 -28.25 -4.55 -19.98
C THR A 70 -27.22 -3.89 -19.06
N VAL A 71 -27.55 -3.67 -17.79
CA VAL A 71 -26.59 -3.13 -16.80
C VAL A 71 -25.41 -4.09 -16.63
N ASP A 72 -25.70 -5.39 -16.48
CA ASP A 72 -24.67 -6.43 -16.31
C ASP A 72 -23.74 -6.52 -17.53
N LYS A 73 -24.30 -6.41 -18.74
CA LYS A 73 -23.52 -6.39 -19.98
C LYS A 73 -22.60 -5.17 -20.07
N ILE A 74 -23.14 -3.96 -19.83
CA ILE A 74 -22.35 -2.71 -19.79
C ILE A 74 -21.21 -2.82 -18.78
N VAL A 75 -21.51 -3.33 -17.59
CA VAL A 75 -20.53 -3.52 -16.50
C VAL A 75 -19.43 -4.49 -16.91
N SER A 76 -19.79 -5.60 -17.55
CA SER A 76 -18.84 -6.60 -18.03
C SER A 76 -17.91 -6.02 -19.09
N GLU A 77 -18.45 -5.24 -20.04
CA GLU A 77 -17.68 -4.59 -21.10
C GLU A 77 -16.79 -3.46 -20.60
N LEU A 78 -17.21 -2.73 -19.54
CA LEU A 78 -16.43 -1.65 -18.95
C LEU A 78 -15.43 -2.09 -17.90
N ARG A 79 -15.50 -3.34 -17.41
CA ARG A 79 -14.55 -3.84 -16.40
C ARG A 79 -13.09 -3.60 -16.78
N PRO A 80 -12.61 -3.95 -17.99
CA PRO A 80 -11.22 -3.73 -18.37
C PRO A 80 -10.84 -2.24 -18.36
N TRP A 81 -11.78 -1.36 -18.74
CA TRP A 81 -11.56 0.09 -18.69
C TRP A 81 -11.46 0.60 -17.26
N PHE A 82 -12.30 0.11 -16.33
CA PHE A 82 -12.23 0.49 -14.92
C PHE A 82 -10.90 0.06 -14.28
N GLU A 83 -10.42 -1.14 -14.58
CA GLU A 83 -9.11 -1.63 -14.13
C GLU A 83 -7.99 -0.71 -14.64
N GLU A 84 -7.96 -0.41 -15.94
CA GLU A 84 -6.94 0.49 -16.51
C GLU A 84 -6.98 1.91 -15.91
N GLN A 85 -8.19 2.46 -15.71
CA GLN A 85 -8.32 3.79 -15.11
C GLN A 85 -7.95 3.79 -13.62
N ALA A 86 -8.27 2.73 -12.87
CA ALA A 86 -7.90 2.62 -11.47
C ALA A 86 -6.37 2.58 -11.32
N ASP A 87 -5.68 1.77 -12.12
CA ASP A 87 -4.21 1.71 -12.14
C ASP A 87 -3.59 3.08 -12.43
N LYS A 88 -4.13 3.78 -13.42
CA LYS A 88 -3.68 5.14 -13.76
C LYS A 88 -3.92 6.12 -12.63
N VAL A 89 -5.12 6.13 -12.03
CA VAL A 89 -5.48 7.01 -10.92
C VAL A 89 -4.59 6.74 -9.71
N ILE A 90 -4.36 5.47 -9.37
CA ILE A 90 -3.45 5.06 -8.30
C ILE A 90 -2.06 5.61 -8.59
N GLY A 91 -1.52 5.37 -9.79
CA GLY A 91 -0.22 5.88 -10.22
C GLY A 91 -0.09 7.38 -10.06
N ASP A 92 -1.08 8.15 -10.55
CA ASP A 92 -1.07 9.61 -10.48
C ASP A 92 -1.23 10.13 -9.03
N VAL A 93 -2.06 9.48 -8.20
CA VAL A 93 -2.18 9.80 -6.77
C VAL A 93 -0.85 9.53 -6.05
N TYR A 94 -0.19 8.41 -6.32
CA TYR A 94 1.13 8.12 -5.74
C TYR A 94 2.20 9.10 -6.22
N ALA A 95 2.15 9.52 -7.48
CA ALA A 95 3.03 10.56 -8.01
C ALA A 95 2.79 11.89 -7.27
N TYR A 96 1.53 12.29 -7.06
CA TYR A 96 1.18 13.46 -6.25
C TYR A 96 1.64 13.36 -4.79
N LEU A 97 1.54 12.17 -4.19
CA LEU A 97 1.90 11.94 -2.80
C LEU A 97 3.42 11.90 -2.56
N LYS A 98 4.19 11.38 -3.52
CA LYS A 98 5.66 11.27 -3.42
C LYS A 98 6.40 12.46 -4.01
N GLU A 99 5.85 13.05 -5.06
CA GLU A 99 6.47 14.16 -5.78
C GLU A 99 5.76 15.46 -5.43
N ASP A 100 6.45 16.58 -5.56
CA ASP A 100 5.83 17.89 -5.33
C ASP A 100 5.05 18.37 -6.56
N ARG A 101 4.18 17.50 -7.08
CA ARG A 101 3.26 17.80 -8.18
C ARG A 101 1.87 18.13 -7.65
N GLU A 102 1.07 18.80 -8.47
CA GLU A 102 -0.35 19.01 -8.23
C GLU A 102 -1.15 17.77 -8.66
N LEU A 103 -2.24 17.47 -7.96
CA LEU A 103 -3.13 16.37 -8.32
C LEU A 103 -3.93 16.78 -9.57
N ASN A 104 -3.65 16.15 -10.70
CA ASN A 104 -4.39 16.35 -11.93
C ASN A 104 -4.51 15.02 -12.69
N VAL A 105 -5.59 14.29 -12.44
CA VAL A 105 -5.88 13.03 -13.15
C VAL A 105 -7.00 13.28 -14.15
N VAL A 106 -6.69 13.07 -15.44
CA VAL A 106 -7.68 13.17 -16.51
C VAL A 106 -8.11 11.76 -16.92
N ILE A 107 -9.38 11.45 -16.67
CA ILE A 107 -10.04 10.20 -17.01
C ILE A 107 -10.93 10.44 -18.23
N SER A 108 -10.69 9.71 -19.32
CA SER A 108 -11.52 9.79 -20.52
C SER A 108 -12.71 8.86 -20.37
N LEU A 109 -13.93 9.40 -20.39
CA LEU A 109 -15.18 8.65 -20.29
C LEU A 109 -15.78 8.34 -21.68
N GLU A 110 -15.06 8.61 -22.77
CA GLU A 110 -15.53 8.34 -24.12
C GLU A 110 -15.82 6.85 -24.35
N GLN A 111 -15.01 5.95 -23.78
CA GLN A 111 -15.27 4.51 -23.85
C GLN A 111 -16.55 4.12 -23.10
N VAL A 112 -16.74 4.67 -21.89
CA VAL A 112 -17.98 4.49 -21.10
C VAL A 112 -19.19 4.95 -21.90
N ARG A 113 -19.10 6.14 -22.49
CA ARG A 113 -20.16 6.72 -23.33
C ARG A 113 -20.46 5.85 -24.55
N ALA A 114 -19.43 5.35 -25.23
CA ALA A 114 -19.60 4.50 -26.40
C ALA A 114 -20.33 3.20 -26.04
N VAL A 115 -19.87 2.49 -25.00
CA VAL A 115 -20.45 1.23 -24.53
C VAL A 115 -21.89 1.43 -24.06
N VAL A 116 -22.16 2.49 -23.28
CA VAL A 116 -23.53 2.79 -22.83
C VAL A 116 -24.45 3.10 -24.02
N LYS A 117 -24.00 3.90 -25.00
CA LYS A 117 -24.81 4.22 -26.19
C LYS A 117 -25.09 3.00 -27.07
N GLU A 118 -24.14 2.08 -27.18
CA GLU A 118 -24.29 0.85 -27.96
C GLU A 118 -25.29 -0.10 -27.30
N ASN A 119 -25.12 -0.37 -26.00
CA ASN A 119 -26.00 -1.27 -25.25
C ASN A 119 -27.42 -0.71 -25.09
N VAL A 120 -27.57 0.61 -24.83
CA VAL A 120 -28.90 1.25 -24.78
C VAL A 120 -29.58 1.22 -26.15
N LYS A 121 -28.83 1.31 -27.25
CA LYS A 121 -29.40 1.17 -28.60
C LYS A 121 -29.92 -0.24 -28.84
N GLU A 122 -29.15 -1.25 -28.48
CA GLU A 122 -29.56 -2.64 -28.60
C GLU A 122 -30.84 -2.91 -27.80
N ALA A 123 -30.86 -2.52 -26.53
CA ALA A 123 -32.03 -2.65 -25.66
C ALA A 123 -33.25 -1.88 -26.19
N ALA A 124 -33.07 -0.66 -26.68
CA ALA A 124 -34.15 0.15 -27.24
C ALA A 124 -34.72 -0.42 -28.56
N LEU A 125 -33.91 -1.12 -29.35
CA LEU A 125 -34.35 -1.79 -30.58
C LEU A 125 -35.12 -3.08 -30.28
N GLU A 126 -34.77 -3.81 -29.23
CA GLU A 126 -35.51 -5.00 -28.79
C GLU A 126 -36.83 -4.64 -28.13
N LEU A 127 -36.85 -3.54 -27.36
CA LEU A 127 -38.02 -3.04 -26.64
C LEU A 127 -38.65 -1.82 -27.33
N LEU A 128 -38.66 -1.80 -28.68
CA LEU A 128 -39.25 -0.70 -29.44
C LEU A 128 -40.66 -0.39 -28.89
N PRO A 129 -40.89 0.84 -28.41
CA PRO A 129 -42.20 1.26 -27.93
C PRO A 129 -43.28 0.93 -28.96
N PRO A 130 -44.50 0.55 -28.55
CA PRO A 130 -45.57 0.23 -29.48
C PRO A 130 -45.84 1.36 -30.48
N GLU A 131 -45.60 2.62 -30.10
CA GLU A 131 -45.72 3.78 -30.98
C GLU A 131 -44.65 3.84 -32.09
N LEU A 132 -43.52 3.14 -31.91
CA LEU A 132 -42.38 3.07 -32.82
C LEU A 132 -42.32 1.77 -33.64
N GLN A 133 -43.28 0.86 -33.49
CA GLN A 133 -43.36 -0.36 -34.31
C GLN A 133 -43.99 -0.05 -35.69
N GLY A 134 -43.17 -0.12 -36.75
CA GLY A 134 -43.61 0.06 -38.14
C GLY A 134 -43.50 1.48 -38.70
N VAL A 135 -42.89 2.41 -37.96
CA VAL A 135 -42.62 3.79 -38.39
C VAL A 135 -41.31 3.85 -39.19
N PRO A 136 -41.10 4.85 -40.07
CA PRO A 136 -39.91 4.93 -40.90
C PRO A 136 -38.63 5.08 -40.06
N GLN A 137 -37.52 4.49 -40.53
CA GLN A 137 -36.21 4.48 -39.86
C GLN A 137 -35.77 5.88 -39.38
N SER A 138 -36.09 6.94 -40.13
CA SER A 138 -35.76 8.31 -39.76
C SER A 138 -36.37 8.77 -38.43
N GLN A 139 -37.52 8.24 -38.01
CA GLN A 139 -38.12 8.56 -36.72
C GLN A 139 -37.44 7.81 -35.58
N ILE A 140 -37.02 6.56 -35.82
CA ILE A 140 -36.21 5.78 -34.87
C ILE A 140 -34.86 6.47 -34.65
N ASP A 141 -34.20 6.93 -35.73
CA ASP A 141 -32.92 7.63 -35.64
C ASP A 141 -33.05 8.97 -34.89
N ALA A 142 -34.16 9.70 -35.09
CA ALA A 142 -34.44 10.93 -34.36
C ALA A 142 -34.66 10.67 -32.86
N TYR A 143 -35.38 9.60 -32.51
CA TYR A 143 -35.58 9.18 -31.13
C TYR A 143 -34.27 8.75 -30.46
N MET A 144 -33.46 7.94 -31.15
CA MET A 144 -32.14 7.53 -30.65
C MET A 144 -31.19 8.72 -30.46
N SER A 145 -31.23 9.71 -31.35
CA SER A 145 -30.45 10.94 -31.20
C SER A 145 -30.81 11.70 -29.93
N GLN A 146 -32.09 11.68 -29.52
CA GLN A 146 -32.54 12.29 -28.27
C GLN A 146 -32.00 11.53 -27.04
N ILE A 147 -32.01 10.21 -27.07
CA ILE A 147 -31.43 9.36 -26.01
C ILE A 147 -29.92 9.63 -25.90
N TYR A 148 -29.21 9.66 -27.03
CA TYR A 148 -27.78 9.92 -27.06
C TYR A 148 -27.41 11.30 -26.53
N ALA A 149 -28.19 12.33 -26.86
CA ALA A 149 -28.02 13.66 -26.27
C ALA A 149 -28.24 13.64 -24.75
N GLY A 150 -29.20 12.85 -24.26
CA GLY A 150 -29.41 12.62 -22.83
C GLY A 150 -28.19 11.99 -22.14
N ILE A 151 -27.64 10.94 -22.75
CA ILE A 151 -26.42 10.27 -22.25
C ILE A 151 -25.22 11.22 -22.26
N ASP A 152 -25.04 12.00 -23.33
CA ASP A 152 -23.93 12.96 -23.45
C ASP A 152 -23.98 14.08 -22.42
N ASN A 153 -25.18 14.50 -22.03
CA ASN A 153 -25.39 15.48 -20.97
C ASN A 153 -25.17 14.87 -19.57
N PHE A 154 -25.41 13.57 -19.39
CA PHE A 154 -25.25 12.89 -18.10
C PHE A 154 -23.81 12.43 -17.86
N ILE A 155 -23.16 11.87 -18.88
CA ILE A 155 -21.79 11.35 -18.82
C ILE A 155 -20.90 12.34 -19.59
N PRO A 156 -20.10 13.18 -18.92
CA PRO A 156 -19.18 14.09 -19.60
C PRO A 156 -18.12 13.29 -20.38
N SER A 157 -17.49 13.89 -21.39
CA SER A 157 -16.44 13.24 -22.20
C SER A 157 -15.19 12.93 -21.40
N THR A 158 -14.90 13.79 -20.43
CA THR A 158 -13.70 13.75 -19.61
C THR A 158 -14.07 14.10 -18.18
N PHE A 159 -13.51 13.37 -17.24
CA PHE A 159 -13.57 13.68 -15.83
C PHE A 159 -12.17 14.08 -15.37
N GLU A 160 -12.04 15.30 -14.85
CA GLU A 160 -10.80 15.81 -14.30
C GLU A 160 -10.84 15.74 -12.78
N LEU A 161 -10.08 14.82 -12.21
CA LEU A 161 -9.85 14.74 -10.78
C LEU A 161 -8.69 15.68 -10.43
N ASN A 162 -9.03 16.90 -10.03
CA ASN A 162 -8.10 17.89 -9.52
C ASN A 162 -8.41 18.23 -8.05
N GLU A 163 -7.55 19.03 -7.41
CA GLU A 163 -7.74 19.42 -6.00
C GLU A 163 -9.10 20.11 -5.73
N ALA A 164 -9.66 20.78 -6.73
CA ALA A 164 -10.96 21.43 -6.60
C ALA A 164 -12.13 20.43 -6.69
N ALA A 165 -12.02 19.42 -7.56
CA ALA A 165 -13.04 18.39 -7.76
C ALA A 165 -13.16 17.41 -6.58
N VAL A 166 -12.03 17.12 -5.91
CA VAL A 166 -11.97 16.23 -4.74
C VAL A 166 -12.63 16.84 -3.50
N GLY A 167 -12.72 18.17 -3.44
CA GLY A 167 -13.27 18.90 -2.30
C GLY A 167 -12.34 18.96 -1.09
N SER A 168 -12.61 19.90 -0.18
CA SER A 168 -11.74 20.15 0.99
C SER A 168 -11.72 19.00 1.99
N GLU A 169 -12.77 18.19 2.04
CA GLU A 169 -12.91 17.08 3.00
C GLU A 169 -11.91 15.94 2.73
N ILE A 170 -11.67 15.61 1.46
CA ILE A 170 -10.72 14.56 1.07
C ILE A 170 -9.31 15.14 0.86
N MET A 171 -9.20 16.41 0.45
CA MET A 171 -7.90 17.07 0.27
C MET A 171 -7.13 17.27 1.58
N ALA A 172 -7.82 17.51 2.71
CA ALA A 172 -7.14 17.66 4.00
C ALA A 172 -6.39 16.37 4.43
N PRO A 173 -7.02 15.18 4.43
CA PRO A 173 -6.34 13.90 4.61
C PRO A 173 -5.23 13.65 3.60
N LEU A 174 -5.45 13.93 2.30
CA LEU A 174 -4.43 13.73 1.26
C LEU A 174 -3.17 14.56 1.51
N ARG A 175 -3.32 15.84 1.89
CA ARG A 175 -2.19 16.71 2.26
C ARG A 175 -1.47 16.19 3.50
N GLN A 176 -2.22 15.70 4.49
CA GLN A 176 -1.64 15.08 5.68
C GLN A 176 -0.84 13.83 5.32
N ILE A 177 -1.36 12.97 4.43
CA ILE A 177 -0.67 11.78 3.92
C ILE A 177 0.60 12.19 3.17
N LYS A 178 0.53 13.18 2.26
CA LYS A 178 1.70 13.73 1.55
C LYS A 178 2.78 14.19 2.54
N GLN A 179 2.39 14.91 3.60
CA GLN A 179 3.31 15.37 4.64
C GLN A 179 3.93 14.20 5.43
N ILE A 180 3.13 13.20 5.79
CA ILE A 180 3.58 11.97 6.47
C ILE A 180 4.59 11.22 5.58
N ILE A 181 4.32 11.08 4.29
CA ILE A 181 5.23 10.44 3.32
C ILE A 181 6.56 11.19 3.25
N GLY A 182 6.52 12.53 3.22
CA GLY A 182 7.71 13.36 3.30
C GLY A 182 8.53 13.12 4.57
N TYR A 183 7.86 12.99 5.72
CA TYR A 183 8.53 12.65 6.99
C TYR A 183 9.11 11.24 6.98
N ILE A 184 8.40 10.26 6.44
CA ILE A 184 8.87 8.87 6.35
C ILE A 184 10.13 8.78 5.48
N SER A 185 10.14 9.44 4.32
CA SER A 185 11.30 9.49 3.42
C SER A 185 12.53 10.13 4.08
N THR A 186 12.30 11.20 4.84
CA THR A 186 13.38 11.88 5.58
C THR A 186 13.87 11.01 6.75
N ALA A 187 12.96 10.48 7.55
CA ALA A 187 13.25 9.63 8.70
C ALA A 187 14.03 8.37 8.27
N TYR A 188 13.66 7.76 7.14
CA TYR A 188 14.38 6.63 6.57
C TYR A 188 15.89 6.93 6.39
N LYS A 189 16.22 8.04 5.72
CA LYS A 189 17.62 8.44 5.49
C LYS A 189 18.34 8.74 6.79
N VAL A 190 17.69 9.45 7.71
CA VAL A 190 18.25 9.82 9.01
C VAL A 190 18.52 8.58 9.87
N LEU A 191 17.58 7.63 9.92
CA LEU A 191 17.71 6.40 10.69
C LEU A 191 18.83 5.51 10.19
N ILE A 192 19.05 5.42 8.87
CA ILE A 192 20.21 4.68 8.31
C ILE A 192 21.52 5.31 8.77
N VAL A 193 21.66 6.62 8.62
CA VAL A 193 22.88 7.34 9.06
C VAL A 193 23.08 7.16 10.56
N LEU A 194 22.02 7.28 11.34
CA LEU A 194 22.05 7.10 12.79
C LEU A 194 22.45 5.67 13.19
N ALA A 195 21.92 4.64 12.53
CA ALA A 195 22.28 3.25 12.77
C ALA A 195 23.78 3.00 12.54
N VAL A 196 24.32 3.52 11.43
CA VAL A 196 25.75 3.41 11.10
C VAL A 196 26.60 4.14 12.15
N VAL A 197 26.21 5.36 12.53
CA VAL A 197 26.89 6.13 13.58
C VAL A 197 26.88 5.40 14.92
N LEU A 198 25.75 4.81 15.33
CA LEU A 198 25.63 4.05 16.56
C LEU A 198 26.54 2.81 16.56
N VAL A 199 26.62 2.08 15.45
CA VAL A 199 27.56 0.96 15.28
C VAL A 199 29.01 1.43 15.43
N LEU A 200 29.37 2.57 14.82
CA LEU A 200 30.72 3.14 14.95
C LEU A 200 31.01 3.60 16.39
N LEU A 201 30.04 4.17 17.10
CA LEU A 201 30.18 4.57 18.49
C LEU A 201 30.38 3.36 19.42
N ILE A 202 29.65 2.26 19.18
CA ILE A 202 29.86 0.99 19.88
C ILE A 202 31.29 0.48 19.64
N ALA A 203 31.74 0.48 18.38
CA ALA A 203 33.09 0.06 18.03
C ALA A 203 34.18 0.92 18.69
N LEU A 204 33.97 2.24 18.74
CA LEU A 204 34.88 3.19 19.38
C LEU A 204 34.91 3.02 20.90
N ALA A 205 33.74 2.86 21.55
CA ALA A 205 33.63 2.66 22.99
C ALA A 205 34.34 1.38 23.47
N GLN A 206 34.40 0.36 22.61
CA GLN A 206 35.08 -0.90 22.87
C GLN A 206 36.53 -0.93 22.37
N TRP A 207 37.07 0.22 21.93
CA TRP A 207 38.45 0.40 21.50
C TRP A 207 38.90 -0.64 20.45
N TRP A 208 38.03 -0.93 19.47
CA TRP A 208 38.29 -1.84 18.35
C TRP A 208 38.62 -3.29 18.73
N GLN A 209 38.20 -3.77 19.90
CA GLN A 209 38.30 -5.20 20.21
C GLN A 209 37.23 -5.99 19.44
N PRO A 210 37.60 -6.86 18.47
CA PRO A 210 36.63 -7.45 17.54
C PRO A 210 35.62 -8.37 18.24
N LYS A 211 36.03 -9.02 19.33
CA LYS A 211 35.20 -9.98 20.08
C LYS A 211 33.98 -9.33 20.76
N PRO A 212 34.13 -8.34 21.66
CA PRO A 212 32.97 -7.72 22.31
C PRO A 212 32.08 -6.94 21.32
N ILE A 213 32.64 -6.43 20.21
CA ILE A 213 31.90 -5.62 19.23
C ILE A 213 30.92 -6.52 18.48
N THR A 214 31.44 -7.62 17.92
CA THR A 214 30.63 -8.60 17.18
C THR A 214 29.55 -9.23 18.07
N LEU A 215 29.87 -9.49 19.34
CA LEU A 215 28.88 -10.04 20.29
C LEU A 215 27.77 -9.03 20.58
N SER A 216 28.12 -7.78 20.91
CA SER A 216 27.11 -6.75 21.26
C SER A 216 26.19 -6.44 20.09
N ILE A 217 26.75 -6.25 18.89
CA ILE A 217 25.96 -5.97 17.68
C ILE A 217 25.12 -7.21 17.31
N GLY A 218 25.70 -8.41 17.40
CA GLY A 218 25.00 -9.65 17.11
C GLY A 218 23.79 -9.90 18.02
N ILE A 219 23.92 -9.63 19.32
CA ILE A 219 22.80 -9.70 20.27
C ILE A 219 21.71 -8.68 19.92
N THR A 220 22.08 -7.42 19.66
CA THR A 220 21.10 -6.40 19.24
C THR A 220 20.35 -6.83 17.98
N PHE A 221 21.06 -7.32 16.96
CA PHE A 221 20.46 -7.77 15.70
C PHE A 221 19.52 -8.97 15.91
N ALA A 222 19.92 -9.94 16.74
CA ALA A 222 19.07 -11.07 17.08
C ALA A 222 17.80 -10.63 17.81
N LEU A 223 17.91 -9.70 18.77
CA LEU A 223 16.76 -9.15 19.49
C LEU A 223 15.81 -8.39 18.56
N VAL A 224 16.33 -7.56 17.65
CA VAL A 224 15.51 -6.87 16.63
C VAL A 224 14.79 -7.91 15.77
N GLY A 225 15.51 -8.93 15.30
CA GLY A 225 14.94 -10.01 14.49
C GLY A 225 13.76 -10.71 15.18
N VAL A 226 13.95 -11.10 16.45
CA VAL A 226 12.87 -11.70 17.27
C VAL A 226 11.71 -10.73 17.46
N ALA A 227 11.98 -9.47 17.79
CA ALA A 227 10.94 -8.46 18.02
C ALA A 227 10.10 -8.22 16.75
N CYS A 228 10.73 -8.15 15.57
CA CYS A 228 10.03 -8.02 14.29
C CYS A 228 9.18 -9.25 13.97
N ILE A 229 9.69 -10.46 14.21
CA ILE A 229 8.93 -11.70 13.98
C ILE A 229 7.71 -11.74 14.91
N VAL A 230 7.89 -11.51 16.21
CA VAL A 230 6.78 -11.48 17.18
C VAL A 230 5.77 -10.40 16.81
N GLY A 231 6.23 -9.20 16.44
CA GLY A 231 5.36 -8.13 15.97
C GLY A 231 4.54 -8.51 14.73
N SER A 232 5.16 -9.24 13.79
CA SER A 232 4.49 -9.73 12.57
C SER A 232 3.50 -10.88 12.80
N LEU A 233 3.40 -11.41 14.02
CA LEU A 233 2.40 -12.42 14.40
C LEU A 233 1.17 -11.77 15.05
N LEU A 234 1.22 -10.47 15.33
CA LEU A 234 0.10 -9.71 15.87
C LEU A 234 -0.85 -9.26 14.74
N ASP A 235 -1.12 -10.15 13.77
CA ASP A 235 -2.01 -9.89 12.64
C ASP A 235 -3.42 -9.51 13.12
N SER A 236 -3.86 -10.04 14.28
CA SER A 236 -5.14 -9.70 14.90
C SER A 236 -5.27 -8.22 15.27
N LEU A 237 -4.17 -7.57 15.69
CA LEU A 237 -4.18 -6.14 16.00
C LEU A 237 -4.32 -5.31 14.73
N ILE A 238 -3.64 -5.71 13.67
CA ILE A 238 -3.72 -5.04 12.37
C ILE A 238 -5.13 -5.19 11.80
N VAL A 239 -5.70 -6.39 11.80
CA VAL A 239 -7.10 -6.64 11.39
C VAL A 239 -8.07 -5.81 12.21
N GLN A 240 -7.86 -5.68 13.52
CA GLN A 240 -8.74 -4.88 14.39
C GLN A 240 -8.66 -3.39 14.05
N VAL A 241 -7.45 -2.84 13.85
CA VAL A 241 -7.26 -1.43 13.48
C VAL A 241 -7.84 -1.16 12.08
N LEU A 242 -7.51 -1.98 11.08
CA LEU A 242 -8.08 -1.83 9.75
C LEU A 242 -9.61 -1.99 9.75
N GLY A 243 -10.13 -2.93 10.55
CA GLY A 243 -11.56 -3.14 10.71
C GLY A 243 -12.29 -1.93 11.28
N GLN A 244 -11.67 -1.19 12.21
CA GLN A 244 -12.23 0.07 12.71
C GLN A 244 -12.26 1.16 11.63
N PHE A 245 -11.20 1.27 10.82
CA PHE A 245 -11.16 2.24 9.72
C PHE A 245 -12.20 1.94 8.63
N ILE A 246 -12.34 0.67 8.23
CA ILE A 246 -13.31 0.25 7.21
C ILE A 246 -14.74 0.30 7.75
N GLY A 247 -14.96 -0.11 9.00
CA GLY A 247 -16.27 -0.05 9.64
C GLY A 247 -16.81 1.37 9.77
N ALA A 248 -15.93 2.36 9.94
CA ALA A 248 -16.31 3.77 10.00
C ALA A 248 -16.71 4.36 8.63
N SER A 249 -16.14 3.84 7.53
CA SER A 249 -16.43 4.34 6.19
C SER A 249 -17.70 3.72 5.57
N GLY A 250 -18.21 2.62 6.12
CA GLY A 250 -19.43 1.94 5.65
C GLY A 250 -19.33 1.36 4.23
N ILE A 251 -18.15 1.44 3.59
CA ILE A 251 -18.01 1.31 2.13
C ILE A 251 -17.80 -0.13 1.66
N MET A 252 -17.50 -1.13 2.49
CA MET A 252 -17.35 -2.50 1.95
C MET A 252 -17.40 -3.61 3.00
N SER A 253 -18.56 -4.28 3.09
CA SER A 253 -18.68 -5.58 3.75
C SER A 253 -17.81 -6.65 3.08
N GLY A 254 -17.58 -6.53 1.77
CA GLY A 254 -16.70 -7.43 1.00
C GLY A 254 -15.25 -7.45 1.49
N LEU A 255 -14.67 -6.27 1.76
CA LEU A 255 -13.29 -6.15 2.26
C LEU A 255 -13.09 -6.79 3.63
N GLN A 256 -14.14 -6.84 4.47
CA GLN A 256 -14.03 -7.38 5.82
C GLN A 256 -13.64 -8.86 5.82
N SER A 257 -14.11 -9.63 4.84
CA SER A 257 -13.74 -11.04 4.67
C SER A 257 -12.29 -11.25 4.23
N LYS A 258 -11.69 -10.23 3.58
CA LYS A 258 -10.34 -10.26 3.03
C LYS A 258 -9.30 -9.57 3.91
N LEU A 259 -9.73 -8.87 4.96
CA LEU A 259 -8.86 -8.20 5.92
C LEU A 259 -7.73 -9.05 6.48
N PRO A 260 -7.94 -10.33 6.86
CA PRO A 260 -6.85 -11.17 7.36
C PRO A 260 -5.76 -11.40 6.32
N GLN A 261 -6.14 -11.53 5.05
CA GLN A 261 -5.20 -11.68 3.94
C GLN A 261 -4.39 -10.40 3.73
N LEU A 262 -5.08 -9.25 3.67
CA LEU A 262 -4.42 -7.93 3.57
C LEU A 262 -3.45 -7.70 4.74
N ALA A 263 -3.85 -8.02 5.97
CA ALA A 263 -2.98 -7.88 7.14
C ALA A 263 -1.73 -8.76 7.04
N SER A 264 -1.89 -10.01 6.59
CA SER A 264 -0.75 -10.92 6.35
C SER A 264 0.19 -10.40 5.27
N ASP A 265 -0.34 -9.88 4.17
CA ASP A 265 0.45 -9.36 3.06
C ASP A 265 1.18 -8.06 3.47
N LEU A 266 0.58 -7.24 4.34
CA LEU A 266 1.20 -6.06 4.94
C LEU A 266 2.33 -6.40 5.93
N THR A 267 2.23 -7.51 6.68
CA THR A 267 3.27 -7.93 7.65
C THR A 267 4.39 -8.76 7.03
N ALA A 268 4.21 -9.26 5.81
CA ALA A 268 5.21 -10.10 5.14
C ALA A 268 6.59 -9.43 5.03
N PRO A 269 6.73 -8.15 4.64
CA PRO A 269 8.05 -7.50 4.59
C PRO A 269 8.71 -7.35 5.96
N VAL A 270 7.94 -7.05 7.02
CA VAL A 270 8.44 -6.98 8.41
C VAL A 270 9.02 -8.33 8.82
N ARG A 271 8.32 -9.42 8.46
CA ARG A 271 8.76 -10.79 8.76
C ARG A 271 10.05 -11.14 8.02
N MET A 272 10.16 -10.82 6.74
CA MET A 272 11.39 -11.02 5.96
C MET A 272 12.57 -10.25 6.55
N TYR A 273 12.34 -8.99 6.93
CA TYR A 273 13.33 -8.16 7.61
C TYR A 273 13.77 -8.77 8.94
N GLY A 274 12.81 -9.22 9.77
CA GLY A 274 13.08 -9.88 11.04
C GLY A 274 13.93 -11.14 10.90
N ILE A 275 13.63 -11.99 9.91
CA ILE A 275 14.43 -13.19 9.61
C ILE A 275 15.86 -12.80 9.19
N GLY A 276 16.02 -11.80 8.33
CA GLY A 276 17.34 -11.31 7.91
C GLY A 276 18.20 -10.85 9.09
N PHE A 277 17.63 -10.03 9.97
CA PHE A 277 18.32 -9.56 11.19
C PHE A 277 18.65 -10.69 12.15
N LEU A 278 17.74 -11.66 12.33
CA LEU A 278 17.98 -12.83 13.17
C LEU A 278 19.16 -13.66 12.65
N VAL A 279 19.19 -13.98 11.36
CA VAL A 279 20.27 -14.78 10.74
C VAL A 279 21.60 -14.04 10.82
N CYS A 280 21.63 -12.74 10.49
CA CYS A 280 22.82 -11.92 10.62
C CYS A 280 23.30 -11.83 12.08
N GLY A 281 22.38 -11.64 13.03
CA GLY A 281 22.68 -11.55 14.46
C GLY A 281 23.30 -12.84 15.00
N VAL A 282 22.69 -13.99 14.71
CA VAL A 282 23.22 -15.31 15.09
C VAL A 282 24.59 -15.56 14.45
N GLY A 283 24.76 -15.23 13.17
CA GLY A 283 26.04 -15.34 12.47
C GLY A 283 27.16 -14.53 13.16
N LEU A 284 26.87 -13.27 13.52
CA LEU A 284 27.82 -12.41 14.25
C LEU A 284 28.18 -12.97 15.63
N ILE A 285 27.21 -13.54 16.36
CA ILE A 285 27.44 -14.19 17.65
C ILE A 285 28.37 -15.40 17.48
N VAL A 286 28.14 -16.26 16.49
CA VAL A 286 28.99 -17.43 16.21
C VAL A 286 30.42 -17.01 15.84
N ILE A 287 30.56 -15.99 14.98
CA ILE A 287 31.86 -15.44 14.58
C ILE A 287 32.61 -14.87 15.79
N SER A 288 31.92 -14.25 16.74
CA SER A 288 32.53 -13.74 17.98
C SER A 288 33.22 -14.84 18.80
N PHE A 289 32.66 -16.05 18.81
CA PHE A 289 33.28 -17.20 19.49
C PHE A 289 34.56 -17.70 18.79
N LEU A 290 34.65 -17.54 17.47
CA LEU A 290 35.83 -17.94 16.68
C LEU A 290 37.04 -17.01 16.91
N PHE A 291 36.82 -15.75 17.28
CA PHE A 291 37.89 -14.78 17.60
C PHE A 291 38.59 -15.02 18.96
N ARG A 292 38.71 -16.27 19.40
CA ARG A 292 39.33 -16.64 20.68
C ARG A 292 40.77 -16.12 20.73
N SER A 293 41.05 -15.21 21.67
CA SER A 293 42.37 -14.62 21.91
C SER A 293 43.42 -15.71 22.07
N PRO A 294 44.61 -15.59 21.43
CA PRO A 294 45.73 -16.49 21.68
C PRO A 294 46.07 -16.45 23.17
N GLN A 295 45.63 -17.44 23.94
CA GLN A 295 46.09 -17.58 25.31
C GLN A 295 47.53 -18.10 25.26
N ALA A 296 48.38 -17.36 25.97
CA ALA A 296 49.80 -17.57 26.12
C ALA A 296 50.13 -19.06 26.25
N SER A 297 51.04 -19.52 25.39
CA SER A 297 51.71 -20.80 25.54
C SER A 297 52.21 -20.90 27.00
N PRO A 298 51.88 -21.97 27.74
CA PRO A 298 52.43 -22.18 29.07
C PRO A 298 53.93 -22.44 28.93
N GLY A 299 54.70 -21.35 28.98
CA GLY A 299 56.14 -21.37 29.03
C GLY A 299 56.62 -22.01 30.33
N THR A 300 56.88 -23.32 30.24
CA THR A 300 58.17 -23.89 30.64
C THR A 300 58.70 -23.45 32.00
N VAL A 301 58.15 -24.00 33.09
CA VAL A 301 58.92 -24.13 34.34
C VAL A 301 59.92 -25.27 34.12
N ARG A 302 61.14 -24.93 33.68
CA ARG A 302 62.31 -25.79 33.82
C ARG A 302 63.00 -25.40 35.14
N SER A 303 62.83 -26.22 36.16
CA SER A 303 63.77 -26.39 37.27
C SER A 303 64.56 -27.66 37.05
#